data_AF-A0A7X6VA84-F1
#
_entry.id   AF-A0A7X6VA84-F1
#
_cell.length_a   1.000
_cell.length_b   1.000
_cell.length_c   1.000
_cell.angle_alpha   90.00
_cell.angle_beta   90.00
_cell.angle_gamma   90.00
#
_symmetry.space_group_name_H-M   'P 1'
#
loop_
_entity.id
_entity.type
_entity.pdbx_description
1 polymer ?
#
loop_
_entity_poly.entity_id
_entity_poly.type
_entity_poly.pdbx_seq_one_letter_code
_entity_poly.pdbx_strand_id
1 'polypeptide(L)'
;MSRIENISTNELVGQVQRITAMAELATRMNVGARMGMQYDGQRDIAKALGYPQTIQYNDLLAAYTRQDMAKAIIDRPVKSTWRGDFKIVETHRDDETQLESAWSDLYRKLHIKQNFLRVDKLACLGNYALLFLGFNDVNSPEELIRPVSAGVGRELLYLKPFGQNVIQIKEWEDDTSSPEYGMPLIYEVDIGEVSSKKSRTVSIHRSRIVHVAFDLLESEYEGAPVLEVVFN
;
A
#
# COMPACT_ATOMS: atom_id res chain seq x y z
N MET A 1 -27.99 -22.54 -32.05
CA MET A 1 -27.01 -21.47 -32.31
C MET A 1 -26.65 -20.86 -30.98
N SER A 2 -25.45 -21.16 -30.48
CA SER A 2 -24.96 -20.74 -29.16
C SER A 2 -24.64 -19.25 -29.18
N ARG A 3 -25.17 -18.51 -28.20
CA ARG A 3 -24.98 -17.07 -28.01
C ARG A 3 -23.69 -16.89 -27.22
N ILE A 4 -22.58 -16.63 -27.91
CA ILE A 4 -21.33 -16.22 -27.27
C ILE A 4 -21.52 -14.77 -26.85
N GLU A 5 -21.60 -14.54 -25.54
CA GLU A 5 -21.55 -13.20 -24.95
C GLU A 5 -20.16 -12.62 -25.23
N ASN A 6 -20.11 -11.54 -26.02
CA ASN A 6 -18.89 -10.79 -26.26
C ASN A 6 -18.50 -10.07 -24.96
N ILE A 7 -17.60 -10.66 -24.19
CA ILE A 7 -16.89 -9.99 -23.10
C ILE A 7 -16.14 -8.81 -23.71
N SER A 8 -16.28 -7.62 -23.15
CA SER A 8 -15.61 -6.44 -23.69
C SER A 8 -14.09 -6.57 -23.56
N THR A 9 -13.34 -6.05 -24.53
CA THR A 9 -11.87 -6.14 -24.56
C THR A 9 -11.23 -5.57 -23.29
N ASN A 10 -11.83 -4.56 -22.67
CA ASN A 10 -11.34 -3.96 -21.42
C ASN A 10 -11.54 -4.89 -20.21
N GLU A 11 -12.63 -5.65 -20.17
CA GLU A 11 -12.85 -6.66 -19.11
C GLU A 11 -11.86 -7.82 -19.25
N LEU A 12 -11.51 -8.21 -20.48
CA LEU A 12 -10.49 -9.23 -20.74
C LEU A 12 -9.09 -8.76 -20.31
N VAL A 13 -8.71 -7.52 -20.61
CA VAL A 13 -7.42 -6.95 -20.17
C VAL A 13 -7.34 -6.86 -18.65
N GLY A 14 -8.39 -6.36 -17.99
CA GLY A 14 -8.46 -6.30 -16.52
C GLY A 14 -8.49 -7.68 -15.85
N GLN A 15 -8.97 -8.73 -16.53
CA GLN A 15 -8.85 -10.12 -16.06
C GLN A 15 -7.43 -10.65 -16.23
N VAL A 16 -6.76 -10.38 -17.36
CA VAL A 16 -5.38 -10.80 -17.61
C VAL A 16 -4.42 -10.16 -16.60
N GLN A 17 -4.56 -8.86 -16.32
CA GLN A 17 -3.74 -8.18 -15.31
C GLN A 17 -3.96 -8.71 -13.89
N ARG A 18 -5.22 -9.04 -13.53
CA ARG A 18 -5.50 -9.76 -12.27
C ARG A 18 -4.83 -11.13 -12.23
N ILE A 19 -4.84 -11.86 -13.34
CA ILE A 19 -4.15 -13.16 -13.44
C ILE A 19 -2.64 -12.96 -13.27
N THR A 20 -2.05 -11.91 -13.81
CA THR A 20 -0.62 -11.59 -13.65
C THR A 20 -0.27 -11.25 -12.20
N ALA A 21 -1.01 -10.37 -11.53
CA ALA A 21 -0.81 -10.05 -10.11
C ALA A 21 -0.96 -11.30 -9.22
N MET A 22 -1.96 -12.14 -9.49
CA MET A 22 -2.14 -13.42 -8.77
C MET A 22 -1.02 -14.42 -9.08
N ALA A 23 -0.47 -14.42 -10.29
CA ALA A 23 0.65 -15.28 -10.68
C ALA A 23 1.96 -14.84 -10.03
N GLU A 24 2.20 -13.54 -9.86
CA GLU A 24 3.36 -13.00 -9.13
C GLU A 24 3.33 -13.41 -7.65
N LEU A 25 2.19 -13.24 -6.97
CA LEU A 25 1.99 -13.72 -5.60
C LEU A 25 2.21 -15.24 -5.50
N ALA A 26 1.68 -16.02 -6.44
CA ALA A 26 1.87 -17.47 -6.48
C ALA A 26 3.33 -17.88 -6.70
N THR A 27 4.08 -17.12 -7.50
CA THR A 27 5.50 -17.37 -7.76
C THR A 27 6.35 -17.14 -6.50
N ARG A 28 6.09 -16.07 -5.75
CA ARG A 28 6.77 -15.80 -4.47
C ARG A 28 6.51 -16.90 -3.44
N MET A 29 5.26 -17.32 -3.28
CA MET A 29 4.90 -18.44 -2.40
C MET A 29 5.66 -19.74 -2.77
N ASN A 30 5.80 -20.04 -4.07
CA ASN A 30 6.49 -21.24 -4.53
C ASN A 30 8.02 -21.21 -4.31
N VAL A 31 8.65 -20.04 -4.36
CA VAL A 31 10.10 -19.92 -4.11
C VAL A 31 10.43 -20.12 -2.63
N GLY A 32 9.65 -19.52 -1.73
CA GLY A 32 9.81 -19.71 -0.28
C GLY A 32 9.61 -21.17 0.16
N ALA A 33 8.60 -21.84 -0.40
CA ALA A 33 8.30 -23.25 -0.10
C ALA A 33 9.45 -24.21 -0.46
N ARG A 34 10.33 -23.86 -1.41
CA ARG A 34 11.48 -24.70 -1.78
C ARG A 34 12.57 -24.75 -0.69
N MET A 35 12.64 -23.77 0.19
CA MET A 35 13.67 -23.71 1.24
C MET A 35 13.49 -24.80 2.32
N GLY A 36 12.25 -25.32 2.47
CA GLY A 36 11.91 -26.38 3.43
C GLY A 36 11.93 -27.80 2.86
N MET A 37 12.20 -27.97 1.57
CA MET A 37 12.20 -29.28 0.90
C MET A 37 13.59 -29.93 0.99
N GLN A 38 13.68 -31.05 1.72
CA GLN A 38 14.86 -31.91 1.76
C GLN A 38 14.59 -33.26 1.09
N TYR A 39 15.65 -33.90 0.61
CA TYR A 39 15.59 -35.22 -0.06
C TYR A 39 14.64 -35.25 -1.26
N ASP A 40 14.84 -34.35 -2.23
CA ASP A 40 14.05 -34.33 -3.47
C ASP A 40 12.52 -34.20 -3.23
N GLY A 41 12.15 -33.42 -2.21
CA GLY A 41 10.75 -33.17 -1.83
C GLY A 41 10.12 -34.23 -0.91
N GLN A 42 10.86 -35.26 -0.48
CA GLN A 42 10.33 -36.31 0.41
C GLN A 42 10.15 -35.84 1.86
N ARG A 43 10.84 -34.76 2.27
CA ARG A 43 10.65 -34.14 3.59
C ARG A 43 10.37 -32.66 3.44
N ASP A 44 9.15 -32.29 3.79
CA ASP A 44 8.73 -30.91 4.00
C ASP A 44 8.91 -30.56 5.49
N ILE A 45 10.02 -29.90 5.80
CA ILE A 45 10.38 -29.54 7.18
C ILE A 45 9.38 -28.53 7.75
N ALA A 46 8.92 -27.58 6.94
CA ALA A 46 7.96 -26.57 7.36
C ALA A 46 6.64 -27.23 7.79
N LYS A 47 6.13 -28.17 6.98
CA LYS A 47 4.95 -28.97 7.35
C LYS A 47 5.18 -29.85 8.58
N ALA A 48 6.36 -30.44 8.73
CA ALA A 48 6.69 -31.27 9.89
C ALA A 48 6.77 -30.47 11.19
N LEU A 49 7.19 -29.20 11.13
CA LEU A 49 7.27 -28.28 12.27
C LEU A 49 5.96 -27.50 12.51
N GLY A 50 4.97 -27.65 11.61
CA GLY A 50 3.67 -27.01 11.72
C GLY A 50 3.62 -25.57 11.21
N TYR A 51 4.63 -25.15 10.43
CA TYR A 51 4.70 -23.79 9.89
C TYR A 51 3.70 -23.61 8.74
N PRO A 52 3.01 -22.44 8.68
CA PRO A 52 2.03 -22.18 7.64
C PRO A 52 2.70 -22.07 6.27
N GLN A 53 2.10 -22.72 5.27
CA GLN A 53 2.58 -22.69 3.88
C GLN A 53 2.24 -21.37 3.18
N THR A 54 1.23 -20.66 3.67
CA THR A 54 0.82 -19.36 3.17
C THR A 54 0.59 -18.43 4.34
N ILE A 55 1.32 -17.34 4.38
CA ILE A 55 1.26 -16.33 5.43
C ILE A 55 0.32 -15.22 4.96
N GLN A 56 -0.74 -14.94 5.71
CA GLN A 56 -1.69 -13.88 5.39
C GLN A 56 -1.36 -12.61 6.18
N TYR A 57 -1.84 -11.47 5.70
CA TYR A 57 -1.66 -10.18 6.39
C TYR A 57 -2.10 -10.23 7.87
N ASN A 58 -3.22 -10.91 8.18
CA ASN A 58 -3.71 -11.01 9.54
C ASN A 58 -2.80 -11.81 10.46
N ASP A 59 -2.05 -12.78 9.92
CA ASP A 59 -1.07 -13.56 10.68
C ASP A 59 0.11 -12.66 11.08
N LEU A 60 0.61 -11.87 10.12
CA LEU A 60 1.69 -10.90 10.34
C LEU A 60 1.27 -9.80 11.32
N LEU A 61 0.04 -9.29 11.20
CA LEU A 61 -0.52 -8.32 12.14
C LEU A 61 -0.64 -8.91 13.54
N ALA A 62 -1.06 -10.16 13.66
CA ALA A 62 -1.14 -10.86 14.95
C ALA A 62 0.25 -11.03 15.57
N ALA A 63 1.26 -11.44 14.80
CA ALA A 63 2.64 -11.52 15.26
C ALA A 63 3.18 -10.15 15.69
N TYR A 64 3.03 -9.11 14.89
CA TYR A 64 3.43 -7.75 15.26
C TYR A 64 2.75 -7.23 16.53
N THR A 65 1.50 -7.64 16.78
CA THR A 65 0.75 -7.19 17.95
C THR A 65 1.12 -7.97 19.22
N ARG A 66 1.47 -9.25 19.10
CA ARG A 66 1.67 -10.15 20.26
C ARG A 66 3.11 -10.54 20.54
N GLN A 67 3.99 -10.50 19.54
CA GLN A 67 5.39 -10.89 19.66
C GLN A 67 6.28 -9.65 19.71
N ASP A 68 7.07 -9.54 20.77
CA ASP A 68 7.99 -8.44 21.03
C ASP A 68 9.06 -8.31 19.96
N MET A 69 9.60 -9.43 19.47
CA MET A 69 10.61 -9.46 18.42
C MET A 69 10.03 -8.99 17.08
N ALA A 70 8.88 -9.53 16.65
CA ALA A 70 8.21 -9.09 15.43
C ALA A 70 7.91 -7.58 15.47
N LYS A 71 7.45 -7.09 16.62
CA LYS A 71 7.26 -5.66 16.85
C LYS A 71 8.55 -4.87 16.74
N ALA A 72 9.65 -5.36 17.32
CA ALA A 72 10.94 -4.69 17.31
C ALA A 72 11.57 -4.63 15.92
N ILE A 73 11.43 -5.69 15.11
CA ILE A 73 11.92 -5.77 13.72
C ILE A 73 11.32 -4.64 12.89
N ILE A 74 10.04 -4.31 13.08
CA ILE A 74 9.39 -3.19 12.37
C ILE A 74 9.63 -1.86 13.08
N ASP A 75 9.34 -1.77 14.39
CA ASP A 75 9.30 -0.48 15.08
C ASP A 75 10.67 0.21 15.15
N ARG A 76 11.78 -0.54 15.29
CA ARG A 76 13.10 0.07 15.47
C ARG A 76 13.62 0.72 14.18
N PRO A 77 13.65 0.03 13.02
CA PRO A 77 14.08 0.65 11.77
C PRO A 77 13.18 1.83 11.40
N VAL A 78 11.85 1.66 11.45
CA VAL A 78 10.90 2.73 11.11
C VAL A 78 11.11 3.96 12.02
N LYS A 79 11.20 3.78 13.34
CA LYS A 79 11.47 4.92 14.25
C LYS A 79 12.83 5.58 13.99
N SER A 80 13.82 4.80 13.54
CA SER A 80 15.14 5.32 13.18
C SER A 80 15.10 6.12 11.88
N THR A 81 14.40 5.64 10.85
CA THR A 81 14.20 6.32 9.57
C THR A 81 13.54 7.67 9.77
N TRP A 82 12.48 7.72 10.58
CA TRP A 82 11.74 8.95 10.84
C TRP A 82 12.23 9.70 12.09
N ARG A 83 13.51 9.51 12.47
CA ARG A 83 14.12 10.22 13.60
C ARG A 83 14.45 11.65 13.21
N GLY A 84 14.01 12.60 14.03
CA GLY A 84 14.15 14.03 13.73
C GLY A 84 12.98 14.59 12.94
N ASP A 85 13.02 15.88 12.63
CA ASP A 85 11.95 16.58 11.92
C ASP A 85 12.34 16.84 10.47
N PHE A 86 11.33 16.94 9.61
CA PHE A 86 11.51 17.12 8.18
C PHE A 86 11.32 18.58 7.82
N LYS A 87 12.35 19.17 7.23
CA LYS A 87 12.32 20.54 6.74
C LYS A 87 12.64 20.54 5.25
N ILE A 88 11.90 21.32 4.50
CA ILE A 88 12.33 21.74 3.18
C ILE A 88 13.37 22.85 3.40
N VAL A 89 14.43 22.84 2.61
CA VAL A 89 15.47 23.87 2.61
C VAL A 89 15.69 24.26 1.16
N GLU A 90 15.20 25.44 0.78
CA GLU A 90 15.41 26.03 -0.54
C GLU A 90 16.67 26.89 -0.56
N THR A 91 16.97 27.57 0.54
CA THR A 91 18.15 28.42 0.63
C THR A 91 18.94 28.15 1.90
N HIS A 92 20.25 28.37 1.82
CA HIS A 92 21.14 28.32 2.99
C HIS A 92 21.22 29.68 3.72
N ARG A 93 20.24 30.56 3.52
CA ARG A 93 20.13 31.86 4.19
C ARG A 93 19.24 31.70 5.43
N ASP A 94 19.37 32.64 6.38
CA ASP A 94 18.61 32.61 7.62
C ASP A 94 17.11 32.98 7.43
N ASP A 95 16.74 33.49 6.26
CA ASP A 95 15.38 33.93 5.94
C ASP A 95 14.54 32.73 5.45
N GLU A 96 13.44 32.42 6.16
CA GLU A 96 12.53 31.33 5.76
C GLU A 96 11.73 31.72 4.51
N THR A 97 11.74 30.86 3.49
CA THR A 97 10.98 31.11 2.25
C THR A 97 9.48 30.88 2.46
N GLN A 98 8.65 31.34 1.51
CA GLN A 98 7.21 31.09 1.55
C GLN A 98 6.89 29.58 1.50
N LEU A 99 7.67 28.79 0.74
CA LEU A 99 7.48 27.35 0.67
C LEU A 99 7.90 26.65 1.96
N GLU A 100 9.03 27.06 2.55
CA GLU A 100 9.52 26.52 3.82
C GLU A 100 8.51 26.76 4.95
N SER A 101 7.99 27.99 5.05
CA SER A 101 6.94 28.35 6.00
C SER A 101 5.65 27.56 5.76
N ALA A 102 5.17 27.49 4.52
CA ALA A 102 3.96 26.74 4.18
C ALA A 102 4.11 25.24 4.47
N TRP A 103 5.28 24.66 4.22
CA TRP A 103 5.60 23.29 4.56
C TRP A 103 5.63 23.06 6.07
N SER A 104 6.28 23.95 6.83
CA SER A 104 6.34 23.88 8.30
C SER A 104 4.95 23.89 8.93
N ASP A 105 4.06 24.74 8.41
CA ASP A 105 2.66 24.80 8.83
C ASP A 105 1.90 23.53 8.46
N LEU A 106 2.04 23.03 7.23
CA LEU A 106 1.41 21.79 6.78
C LEU A 106 1.89 20.58 7.61
N TYR A 107 3.20 20.50 7.83
CA TYR A 107 3.86 19.45 8.59
C TYR A 107 3.32 19.35 10.01
N ARG A 108 3.14 20.49 10.67
CA ARG A 108 2.57 20.58 12.02
C ARG A 108 1.07 20.30 12.03
N LYS A 109 0.31 20.95 11.14
CA LYS A 109 -1.16 20.88 11.08
C LYS A 109 -1.66 19.47 10.79
N LEU A 110 -1.00 18.76 9.87
CA LEU A 110 -1.43 17.43 9.41
C LEU A 110 -0.69 16.28 10.09
N HIS A 111 0.18 16.57 11.07
CA HIS A 111 0.97 15.56 11.78
C HIS A 111 1.68 14.61 10.79
N ILE A 112 2.36 15.19 9.79
CA ILE A 112 2.90 14.44 8.64
C ILE A 112 3.81 13.31 9.11
N LYS A 113 4.72 13.58 10.05
CA LYS A 113 5.63 12.57 10.62
C LYS A 113 4.90 11.37 11.22
N GLN A 114 3.82 11.61 11.96
CA GLN A 114 3.03 10.54 12.58
C GLN A 114 2.33 9.69 11.51
N ASN A 115 1.84 10.32 10.43
CA ASN A 115 1.24 9.60 9.31
C ASN A 115 2.27 8.80 8.51
N PHE A 116 3.47 9.34 8.28
CA PHE A 116 4.60 8.65 7.64
C PHE A 116 5.06 7.44 8.46
N LEU A 117 5.27 7.62 9.77
CA LEU A 117 5.56 6.51 10.70
C LEU A 117 4.50 5.41 10.65
N ARG A 118 3.23 5.75 10.41
CA ARG A 118 2.13 4.77 10.36
C ARG A 118 2.08 4.05 9.02
N VAL A 119 2.16 4.76 7.89
CA VAL A 119 2.12 4.13 6.57
C VAL A 119 3.36 3.26 6.35
N ASP A 120 4.52 3.67 6.83
CA ASP A 120 5.76 2.89 6.74
C ASP A 120 5.61 1.53 7.47
N LYS A 121 5.11 1.54 8.71
CA LYS A 121 4.82 0.29 9.45
C LYS A 121 3.81 -0.60 8.74
N LEU A 122 2.77 0.00 8.16
CA LEU A 122 1.74 -0.75 7.44
C LEU A 122 2.32 -1.38 6.18
N ALA A 123 3.20 -0.68 5.47
CA ALA A 123 3.92 -1.20 4.31
C ALA A 123 4.92 -2.31 4.71
N CYS A 124 5.50 -2.28 5.92
CA CYS A 124 6.27 -3.42 6.43
C CYS A 124 5.41 -4.65 6.76
N LEU A 125 4.13 -4.46 7.09
CA LEU A 125 3.21 -5.53 7.52
C LEU A 125 2.52 -6.24 6.35
N GLY A 126 2.35 -5.57 5.22
CA GLY A 126 1.73 -6.11 4.02
C GLY A 126 2.65 -6.01 2.81
N ASN A 127 2.14 -6.36 1.64
CA ASN A 127 2.84 -6.15 0.37
C ASN A 127 2.93 -4.65 0.03
N TYR A 128 1.97 -3.86 0.49
CA TYR A 128 1.94 -2.41 0.33
C TYR A 128 1.05 -1.74 1.38
N ALA A 129 1.13 -0.40 1.46
CA ALA A 129 0.21 0.44 2.19
C ALA A 129 -0.06 1.73 1.42
N LEU A 130 -1.15 2.41 1.76
CA LEU A 130 -1.53 3.67 1.13
C LEU A 130 -1.55 4.80 2.14
N LEU A 131 -1.04 5.96 1.75
CA LEU A 131 -1.33 7.22 2.41
C LEU A 131 -2.34 8.00 1.56
N PHE A 132 -3.58 8.04 2.00
CA PHE A 132 -4.65 8.80 1.35
C PHE A 132 -4.53 10.30 1.66
N LEU A 133 -4.57 11.11 0.61
CA LEU A 133 -4.48 12.56 0.59
C LEU A 133 -5.88 13.15 0.35
N GLY A 134 -6.47 13.72 1.40
CA GLY A 134 -7.77 14.37 1.34
C GLY A 134 -7.65 15.83 0.94
N PHE A 135 -8.06 16.20 -0.27
CA PHE A 135 -8.05 17.57 -0.76
C PHE A 135 -9.42 18.24 -0.67
N ASN A 136 -9.43 19.57 -0.77
CA ASN A 136 -10.64 20.40 -0.76
C ASN A 136 -11.40 20.48 -2.11
N ASP A 137 -11.11 19.59 -3.07
CA ASP A 137 -11.78 19.56 -4.39
C ASP A 137 -13.08 18.78 -4.42
N VAL A 138 -13.30 17.90 -3.45
CA VAL A 138 -14.43 16.96 -3.45
C VAL A 138 -15.33 17.21 -2.24
N ASN A 139 -16.64 17.10 -2.46
CA ASN A 139 -17.63 17.27 -1.39
C ASN A 139 -18.33 15.96 -1.00
N SER A 140 -18.12 14.89 -1.77
CA SER A 140 -18.67 13.57 -1.47
C SER A 140 -17.68 12.44 -1.78
N PRO A 141 -17.84 11.25 -1.15
CA PRO A 141 -16.93 10.12 -1.37
C PRO A 141 -16.91 9.62 -2.82
N GLU A 142 -18.01 9.75 -3.54
CA GLU A 142 -18.14 9.27 -4.93
C GLU A 142 -17.27 10.08 -5.90
N GLU A 143 -16.92 11.32 -5.53
CA GLU A 143 -16.05 12.18 -6.36
C GLU A 143 -14.56 11.83 -6.21
N LEU A 144 -14.18 11.01 -5.22
CA LEU A 144 -12.78 10.63 -4.99
C LEU A 144 -12.17 9.79 -6.12
N ILE A 145 -13.01 9.21 -6.98
CA ILE A 145 -12.58 8.54 -8.22
C ILE A 145 -12.02 9.51 -9.27
N ARG A 146 -12.29 10.82 -9.14
CA ARG A 146 -11.77 11.83 -10.06
C ARG A 146 -10.33 12.20 -9.69
N PRO A 147 -9.44 12.40 -10.69
CA PRO A 147 -8.07 12.86 -10.45
C PRO A 147 -8.05 14.23 -9.75
N VAL A 148 -6.99 14.47 -8.98
CA VAL A 148 -6.74 15.78 -8.37
C VAL A 148 -6.21 16.71 -9.46
N SER A 149 -6.89 17.81 -9.69
CA SER A 149 -6.38 18.89 -10.54
C SER A 149 -5.51 19.85 -9.73
N ALA A 150 -4.32 20.15 -10.25
CA ALA A 150 -3.50 21.24 -9.73
C ALA A 150 -4.20 22.58 -9.99
N GLY A 151 -4.16 23.49 -9.01
CA GLY A 151 -4.80 24.80 -9.15
C GLY A 151 -4.65 25.67 -7.91
N VAL A 152 -4.86 26.98 -8.09
CA VAL A 152 -4.84 27.96 -7.00
C VAL A 152 -5.96 27.63 -6.00
N GLY A 153 -5.64 27.66 -4.70
CA GLY A 153 -6.58 27.33 -3.63
C GLY A 153 -6.77 25.83 -3.38
N ARG A 154 -5.98 24.95 -4.02
CA ARG A 154 -5.94 23.53 -3.67
C ARG A 154 -5.28 23.36 -2.32
N GLU A 155 -6.03 22.82 -1.36
CA GLU A 155 -5.53 22.59 -0.01
C GLU A 155 -5.62 21.11 0.36
N LEU A 156 -4.55 20.60 0.96
CA LEU A 156 -4.53 19.29 1.60
C LEU A 156 -5.13 19.42 3.00
N LEU A 157 -6.28 18.78 3.21
CA LEU A 157 -7.07 18.87 4.43
C LEU A 157 -6.68 17.82 5.46
N TYR A 158 -6.36 16.61 5.03
CA TYR A 158 -6.00 15.50 5.92
C TYR A 158 -5.18 14.42 5.22
N LEU A 159 -4.51 13.63 6.06
CA LEU A 159 -3.75 12.44 5.67
C LEU A 159 -4.32 11.22 6.40
N LYS A 160 -4.51 10.12 5.70
CA LYS A 160 -4.99 8.87 6.32
C LYS A 160 -4.21 7.65 5.81
N PRO A 161 -3.44 6.97 6.67
CA PRO A 161 -2.76 5.74 6.30
C PRO A 161 -3.72 4.55 6.35
N PHE A 162 -3.58 3.65 5.38
CA PHE A 162 -4.34 2.40 5.25
C PHE A 162 -3.39 1.23 4.99
N GLY A 163 -3.62 0.12 5.69
CA GLY A 163 -2.91 -1.14 5.45
C GLY A 163 -3.62 -1.96 4.38
N GLN A 164 -2.87 -2.85 3.72
CA GLN A 164 -3.34 -3.67 2.60
C GLN A 164 -4.68 -4.38 2.87
N ASN A 165 -4.95 -4.77 4.11
CA ASN A 165 -6.16 -5.54 4.49
C ASN A 165 -7.49 -4.83 4.26
N VAL A 166 -7.49 -3.52 4.01
CA VAL A 166 -8.70 -2.74 3.69
C VAL A 166 -8.62 -2.11 2.29
N ILE A 167 -7.71 -2.58 1.45
CA ILE A 167 -7.46 -2.00 0.12
C ILE A 167 -7.59 -3.09 -0.94
N GLN A 168 -8.23 -2.75 -2.04
CA GLN A 168 -8.26 -3.55 -3.26
C GLN A 168 -7.93 -2.67 -4.45
N ILE A 169 -7.11 -3.17 -5.39
CA ILE A 169 -6.86 -2.49 -6.65
C ILE A 169 -8.01 -2.84 -7.59
N LYS A 170 -8.78 -1.83 -8.00
CA LYS A 170 -9.99 -2.01 -8.82
C LYS A 170 -9.67 -1.94 -10.30
N GLU A 171 -8.89 -0.94 -10.70
CA GLU A 171 -8.58 -0.62 -12.09
C GLU A 171 -7.09 -0.31 -12.23
N TRP A 172 -6.54 -0.64 -13.39
CA TRP A 172 -5.15 -0.47 -13.78
C TRP A 172 -5.05 0.50 -14.94
N GLU A 173 -3.93 1.21 -15.05
CA GLU A 173 -3.61 1.98 -16.24
C GLU A 173 -3.30 1.05 -17.42
N ASP A 174 -4.10 1.09 -18.46
CA ASP A 174 -3.99 0.25 -19.65
C ASP A 174 -3.49 1.02 -20.89
N ASP A 175 -3.33 2.34 -20.80
CA ASP A 175 -2.75 3.15 -21.87
C ASP A 175 -1.24 2.94 -21.95
N THR A 176 -0.79 2.19 -22.95
CA THR A 176 0.63 1.94 -23.25
C THR A 176 1.46 3.20 -23.52
N SER A 177 0.82 4.34 -23.81
CA SER A 177 1.51 5.62 -23.98
C SER A 177 1.68 6.39 -22.68
N SER A 178 1.01 5.96 -21.61
CA SER A 178 1.14 6.53 -20.28
C SER A 178 2.44 6.07 -19.62
N PRO A 179 3.20 6.97 -18.97
CA PRO A 179 4.34 6.57 -18.14
C PRO A 179 3.92 5.72 -16.93
N GLU A 180 2.62 5.71 -16.61
CA GLU A 180 2.05 4.96 -15.50
C GLU A 180 1.41 3.64 -15.99
N TYR A 181 1.65 3.23 -17.25
CA TYR A 181 1.15 1.96 -17.81
C TYR A 181 1.48 0.77 -16.90
N GLY A 182 0.46 -0.04 -16.57
CA GLY A 182 0.60 -1.18 -15.66
C GLY A 182 0.57 -0.82 -14.17
N MET A 183 0.44 0.46 -13.81
CA MET A 183 0.28 0.89 -12.41
C MET A 183 -1.20 0.91 -12.00
N PRO A 184 -1.51 0.75 -10.70
CA PRO A 184 -2.87 0.90 -10.22
C PRO A 184 -3.45 2.30 -10.49
N LEU A 185 -4.64 2.36 -11.06
CA LEU A 185 -5.34 3.62 -11.38
C LEU A 185 -6.39 3.97 -10.31
N ILE A 186 -7.26 3.01 -9.97
CA ILE A 186 -8.32 3.17 -8.98
C ILE A 186 -8.17 2.14 -7.86
N TYR A 187 -8.22 2.62 -6.63
CA TYR A 187 -8.19 1.82 -5.41
C TYR A 187 -9.56 1.82 -4.75
N GLU A 188 -10.06 0.67 -4.34
CA GLU A 188 -11.18 0.55 -3.42
C GLU A 188 -10.67 0.41 -1.99
N VAL A 189 -11.12 1.32 -1.12
CA VAL A 189 -10.68 1.36 0.28
C VAL A 189 -11.88 1.24 1.21
N ASP A 190 -11.81 0.27 2.11
CA ASP A 190 -12.80 0.09 3.17
C ASP A 190 -12.54 1.07 4.31
N ILE A 191 -13.36 2.12 4.34
CA ILE A 191 -13.32 3.15 5.36
C ILE A 191 -14.32 2.76 6.45
N GLY A 192 -13.80 2.24 7.57
CA GLY A 192 -14.59 2.03 8.79
C GLY A 192 -15.04 3.37 9.38
N GLU A 193 -16.34 3.53 9.59
CA GLU A 193 -16.90 4.66 10.30
C GLU A 193 -16.99 4.33 11.81
N VAL A 194 -16.23 5.07 12.64
CA VAL A 194 -16.08 4.78 14.07
C VAL A 194 -17.43 4.84 14.82
N SER A 195 -18.39 5.61 14.31
CA SER A 195 -19.70 5.85 14.93
C SER A 195 -20.77 4.79 14.61
N SER A 196 -20.70 4.12 13.46
CA SER A 196 -21.85 3.38 12.93
C SER A 196 -21.64 1.87 12.77
N LYS A 197 -20.44 1.33 13.06
CA LYS A 197 -20.03 -0.07 12.77
C LYS A 197 -20.26 -0.48 11.30
N LYS A 198 -20.60 0.46 10.41
CA LYS A 198 -20.69 0.25 8.97
C LYS A 198 -19.34 0.61 8.37
N SER A 199 -18.77 -0.32 7.62
CA SER A 199 -17.72 0.00 6.66
C SER A 199 -18.39 0.56 5.40
N ARG A 200 -17.77 1.58 4.81
CA ARG A 200 -18.09 2.01 3.44
C ARG A 200 -16.88 1.79 2.57
N THR A 201 -17.08 1.15 1.43
CA THR A 201 -16.06 1.02 0.40
C THR A 201 -16.09 2.26 -0.48
N VAL A 202 -14.94 2.86 -0.73
CA VAL A 202 -14.82 4.09 -1.53
C VAL A 202 -13.78 3.88 -2.61
N SER A 203 -14.12 4.22 -3.86
CA SER A 203 -13.17 4.23 -4.98
C SER A 203 -12.39 5.54 -5.00
N ILE A 204 -11.06 5.45 -5.00
CA ILE A 204 -10.13 6.58 -4.89
C ILE A 204 -9.13 6.52 -6.05
N HIS A 205 -8.98 7.64 -6.74
CA HIS A 205 -8.00 7.79 -7.83
C HIS A 205 -6.55 7.79 -7.33
N ARG A 206 -5.61 7.22 -8.09
CA ARG A 206 -4.19 7.14 -7.74
C ARG A 206 -3.56 8.49 -7.35
N SER A 207 -3.97 9.57 -8.00
CA SER A 207 -3.46 10.93 -7.73
C SER A 207 -3.78 11.44 -6.31
N ARG A 208 -4.65 10.76 -5.55
CA ARG A 208 -4.98 11.07 -4.16
C ARG A 208 -4.25 10.16 -3.17
N ILE A 209 -3.33 9.33 -3.65
CA ILE A 209 -2.72 8.25 -2.88
C ILE A 209 -1.22 8.31 -3.06
N VAL A 210 -0.48 8.19 -1.96
CA VAL A 210 0.91 7.76 -2.00
C VAL A 210 0.91 6.26 -1.74
N HIS A 211 1.25 5.49 -2.76
CA HIS A 211 1.44 4.05 -2.66
C HIS A 211 2.84 3.77 -2.11
N VAL A 212 2.93 2.95 -1.05
CA VAL A 212 4.21 2.60 -0.41
C VAL A 212 4.35 1.08 -0.36
N ALA A 213 5.39 0.58 -1.00
CA ALA A 213 5.75 -0.83 -1.02
C ALA A 213 7.27 -0.98 -0.81
N PHE A 214 7.69 -2.10 -0.21
CA PHE A 214 9.10 -2.41 0.06
C PHE A 214 9.50 -3.71 -0.62
N ASP A 215 10.78 -3.88 -0.93
CA ASP A 215 11.30 -5.12 -1.53
C ASP A 215 10.57 -5.47 -2.85
N LEU A 216 10.45 -4.45 -3.71
CA LEU A 216 9.95 -4.60 -5.08
C LEU A 216 11.02 -5.37 -5.88
N LEU A 217 10.62 -6.51 -6.45
CA LEU A 217 11.49 -7.35 -7.28
C LEU A 217 11.08 -7.24 -8.76
N GLU A 218 9.94 -7.82 -9.11
CA GLU A 218 9.37 -7.79 -10.46
C GLU A 218 8.14 -6.89 -10.55
N SER A 219 7.40 -6.77 -9.44
CA SER A 219 6.23 -5.90 -9.35
C SER A 219 6.66 -4.47 -9.06
N GLU A 220 6.00 -3.50 -9.68
CA GLU A 220 6.18 -2.06 -9.42
C GLU A 220 5.27 -1.54 -8.27
N TYR A 221 4.37 -2.38 -7.77
CA TYR A 221 3.32 -1.99 -6.80
C TYR A 221 3.10 -3.00 -5.68
N GLU A 222 3.66 -4.21 -5.74
CA GLU A 222 3.54 -5.21 -4.68
C GLU A 222 4.91 -5.67 -4.17
N GLY A 223 5.18 -5.29 -2.93
CA GLY A 223 6.37 -5.66 -2.18
C GLY A 223 6.24 -6.98 -1.43
N ALA A 224 7.24 -7.30 -0.62
CA ALA A 224 7.20 -8.43 0.32
C ALA A 224 7.08 -7.93 1.78
N PRO A 225 6.16 -8.48 2.59
CA PRO A 225 6.09 -8.13 4.00
C PRO A 225 7.38 -8.49 4.75
N VAL A 226 7.89 -7.56 5.56
CA VAL A 226 9.18 -7.71 6.26
C VAL A 226 9.18 -8.90 7.23
N LEU A 227 8.03 -9.22 7.82
CA LEU A 227 7.91 -10.31 8.78
C LEU A 227 7.78 -11.68 8.13
N GLU A 228 7.50 -11.77 6.83
CA GLU A 228 7.29 -13.05 6.14
C GLU A 228 8.51 -13.97 6.28
N VAL A 229 9.71 -13.42 6.12
CA VAL A 229 10.97 -14.19 6.15
C VAL A 229 11.36 -14.73 7.53
N VAL A 230 10.76 -14.21 8.61
CA VAL A 230 11.01 -14.66 9.98
C VAL A 230 9.78 -15.34 10.60
N PHE A 231 8.72 -15.52 9.82
CA PHE A 231 7.49 -16.14 10.28
C PHE A 231 7.62 -17.65 10.25
N ASN A 232 7.46 -18.27 11.43
CA ASN A 232 7.52 -19.71 11.64
C ASN A 232 6.20 -20.16 12.24
#